data_AF-A0A5H6JN40-F1
#
_entry.id   AF-A0A5H6JN40-F1
#
_cell.length_a   1.000
_cell.length_b   1.000
_cell.length_c   1.000
_cell.angle_alpha   90.00
_cell.angle_beta   90.00
_cell.angle_gamma   90.00
#
_symmetry.space_group_name_H-M   'P 1'
#
loop_
_entity.id
_entity.type
_entity.pdbx_description
1 polymer ?
#
loop_
_entity_poly.entity_id
_entity_poly.type
_entity_poly.pdbx_seq_one_letter_code
_entity_poly.pdbx_strand_id
1 'polypeptide(L)'
;MSNIDKQALRERYSPKPAPECHICGAEMTIQRMSASRITYGCTGATYDDKGCHYADGRSIADDHYEKSRVTVVDSSVPDVLALLDELEHYKSREERVTKLVLDNSTSWDALYKKLEAAEKRIAEQREYYEGVIADGSKRIAELERSETQLINERDSAESALNDAYKAVMGQAPEWSNWFSFENAIDEIELVCELWRNQTDDVIQFRQRIQELESRTVNLSKLSVGEVMHMSGFSRDYAEGWCAGNDNAIHEIRTAGIKVKE
;
A
#
# COMPACT_ATOMS: atom_id res chain seq x y z
N MET A 1 -2.91 27.18 -60.10
CA MET A 1 -1.90 26.36 -60.81
C MET A 1 -2.47 26.05 -62.17
N SER A 2 -1.76 26.40 -63.25
CA SER A 2 -2.20 26.11 -64.62
C SER A 2 -2.50 24.62 -64.75
N ASN A 3 -3.71 24.27 -65.22
CA ASN A 3 -4.10 22.89 -65.47
C ASN A 3 -3.38 22.41 -66.73
N ILE A 4 -2.08 22.18 -66.61
CA ILE A 4 -1.23 21.71 -67.70
C ILE A 4 -1.62 20.26 -67.95
N ASP A 5 -2.17 20.02 -69.13
CA ASP A 5 -2.45 18.68 -69.60
C ASP A 5 -1.13 17.95 -69.90
N LYS A 6 -0.69 17.16 -68.93
CA LYS A 6 0.54 16.37 -69.03
C LYS A 6 0.45 15.30 -70.12
N GLN A 7 -0.75 14.79 -70.41
CA GLN A 7 -0.96 13.81 -71.47
C GLN A 7 -0.76 14.47 -72.83
N ALA A 8 -1.33 15.67 -73.02
CA ALA A 8 -1.08 16.47 -74.22
C ALA A 8 0.41 16.82 -74.41
N LEU A 9 1.16 17.05 -73.31
CA LEU A 9 2.61 17.25 -73.39
C LEU A 9 3.35 15.96 -73.77
N ARG A 10 2.98 14.80 -73.20
CA ARG A 10 3.55 13.50 -73.58
C ARG A 10 3.33 13.24 -75.06
N GLU A 11 2.12 13.44 -75.57
CA GLU A 11 1.78 13.24 -76.98
C GLU A 11 2.54 14.20 -77.91
N ARG A 12 2.67 15.47 -77.53
CA ARG A 12 3.35 16.49 -78.34
C ARG A 12 4.86 16.26 -78.50
N TYR A 13 5.51 15.80 -77.43
CA TYR A 13 6.96 15.60 -77.37
C TYR A 13 7.38 14.13 -77.58
N SER A 14 6.41 13.24 -77.84
CA SER A 14 6.69 11.87 -78.28
C SER A 14 7.20 11.84 -79.73
N PRO A 15 8.02 10.85 -80.10
CA PRO A 15 8.35 10.59 -81.50
C PRO A 15 7.09 10.38 -82.32
N LYS A 16 6.98 11.08 -83.45
CA LYS A 16 5.84 10.91 -84.37
C LYS A 16 6.06 9.66 -85.23
N PRO A 17 5.01 8.88 -85.52
CA PRO A 17 5.12 7.74 -86.43
C PRO A 17 5.54 8.19 -87.83
N ALA A 18 6.17 7.29 -88.58
CA ALA A 18 6.52 7.56 -89.97
C ALA A 18 5.25 7.83 -90.79
N PRO A 19 5.24 8.86 -91.65
CA PRO A 19 4.09 9.18 -92.48
C PRO A 19 3.87 8.07 -93.53
N GLU A 20 2.60 7.87 -93.89
CA GLU A 20 2.22 7.03 -95.01
C GLU A 20 2.38 7.77 -96.35
N CYS A 21 2.69 7.03 -97.40
CA CYS A 21 2.81 7.58 -98.74
C CYS A 21 1.45 8.00 -99.28
N HIS A 22 1.26 9.28 -99.60
CA HIS A 22 0.01 9.79 -100.19
C HIS A 22 -0.31 9.22 -101.59
N ILE A 23 0.62 8.52 -102.24
CA ILE A 23 0.46 7.94 -103.58
C ILE A 23 0.03 6.46 -103.50
N CYS A 24 0.55 5.68 -102.54
CA CYS A 24 0.29 4.23 -102.46
C CYS A 24 -0.10 3.71 -101.06
N GLY A 25 -0.12 4.55 -100.03
CA GLY A 25 -0.46 4.18 -98.65
C GLY A 25 0.63 3.42 -97.89
N ALA A 26 1.76 3.07 -98.52
CA ALA A 26 2.85 2.36 -97.85
C ALA A 26 3.59 3.26 -96.83
N GLU A 27 4.04 2.67 -95.72
CA GLU A 27 4.86 3.36 -94.72
C GLU A 27 6.15 3.90 -95.36
N MET A 28 6.42 5.19 -95.16
CA MET A 28 7.58 5.82 -95.77
C MET A 28 8.83 5.58 -94.92
N THR A 29 9.98 5.44 -95.58
CA THR A 29 11.26 5.27 -94.89
C THR A 29 12.03 6.59 -94.84
N ILE A 30 12.83 6.75 -93.79
CA ILE A 30 13.67 7.94 -93.59
C ILE A 30 14.77 7.96 -94.66
N GLN A 31 14.83 9.05 -95.43
CA GLN A 31 15.84 9.24 -96.48
C GLN A 31 16.95 10.21 -96.06
N ARG A 32 16.59 11.18 -95.23
CA ARG A 32 17.53 12.16 -94.68
C ARG A 32 17.04 12.68 -93.35
N MET A 33 17.93 12.75 -92.36
CA MET A 33 17.69 13.47 -91.11
C MET A 33 18.66 14.64 -91.02
N SER A 34 18.13 15.84 -90.85
CA SER A 34 18.91 17.07 -90.66
C SER A 34 18.36 17.82 -89.45
N ALA A 35 18.97 17.61 -88.29
CA ALA A 35 18.48 18.11 -87.00
C ALA A 35 17.00 17.78 -86.79
N SER A 36 16.13 18.78 -86.68
CA SER A 36 14.68 18.60 -86.48
C SER A 36 13.89 18.33 -87.76
N ARG A 37 14.52 18.25 -88.95
CA ARG A 37 13.82 17.99 -90.22
C ARG A 37 14.14 16.58 -90.69
N ILE A 38 13.11 15.73 -90.72
CA ILE A 38 13.18 14.36 -91.21
C ILE A 38 12.48 14.32 -92.56
N THR A 39 13.22 13.98 -93.62
CA THR A 39 12.67 13.75 -94.94
C THR A 39 12.37 12.27 -95.10
N TYR A 40 11.10 11.96 -95.28
CA TYR A 40 10.59 10.65 -95.62
C TYR A 40 10.42 10.54 -97.14
N GLY A 41 10.62 9.35 -97.68
CA GLY A 41 10.37 9.03 -99.09
C GLY A 41 9.81 7.62 -99.21
N CYS A 42 8.90 7.41 -100.17
CA CYS A 42 8.46 6.07 -100.52
C CYS A 42 9.42 5.51 -101.56
N THR A 43 10.36 4.67 -101.12
CA THR A 43 11.31 4.00 -102.00
C THR A 43 10.69 2.82 -102.75
N GLY A 44 9.54 2.30 -102.29
CA GLY A 44 8.95 1.07 -102.85
C GLY A 44 9.82 -0.16 -102.62
N ALA A 45 10.83 -0.05 -101.74
CA ALA A 45 11.75 -1.10 -101.37
C ALA A 45 11.19 -1.93 -100.23
N THR A 46 11.13 -3.23 -100.43
CA THR A 46 10.87 -4.22 -99.40
C THR A 46 12.17 -4.94 -99.06
N TYR A 47 12.39 -5.12 -97.76
CA TYR A 47 13.57 -5.79 -97.24
C TYR A 47 13.14 -7.16 -96.70
N ASP A 48 13.61 -8.22 -97.34
CA ASP A 48 13.44 -9.60 -96.89
C ASP A 48 14.81 -10.30 -96.77
N ASP A 49 14.80 -11.59 -96.40
CA ASP A 49 16.01 -12.40 -96.26
C ASP A 49 16.80 -12.58 -97.59
N LYS A 50 16.23 -12.14 -98.72
CA LYS A 50 16.86 -12.18 -100.07
C LYS A 50 17.43 -10.83 -100.50
N GLY A 51 17.32 -9.79 -99.65
CA GLY A 51 17.86 -8.46 -99.89
C GLY A 51 16.81 -7.43 -100.28
N CYS A 52 17.27 -6.24 -100.66
CA CYS A 52 16.38 -5.14 -101.07
C CYS A 52 15.82 -5.42 -102.47
N HIS A 53 14.50 -5.56 -102.58
CA HIS A 53 13.81 -5.65 -103.85
C HIS A 53 12.75 -4.54 -103.94
N TYR A 54 12.57 -4.01 -105.15
CA TYR A 54 11.62 -2.94 -105.42
C TYR A 54 10.33 -3.55 -105.98
N ALA A 55 9.17 -2.96 -105.65
CA ALA A 55 7.91 -3.37 -106.27
C ALA A 55 7.94 -3.18 -107.80
N ASP A 56 7.12 -3.92 -108.54
CA ASP A 56 7.14 -3.91 -110.01
C ASP A 56 7.02 -2.49 -110.60
N GLY A 57 7.96 -2.13 -111.48
CA GLY A 57 8.04 -0.80 -112.10
C GLY A 57 8.66 0.29 -111.22
N ARG A 58 9.16 -0.04 -110.03
CA ARG A 58 9.86 0.87 -109.11
C ARG A 58 11.37 0.72 -109.21
N SER A 59 12.10 1.81 -108.99
CA SER A 59 13.57 1.79 -108.90
C SER A 59 14.07 2.80 -107.89
N ILE A 60 15.38 2.74 -107.57
CA ILE A 60 16.00 3.77 -106.75
C ILE A 60 15.82 5.15 -107.41
N ALA A 61 15.29 6.11 -106.64
CA ALA A 61 15.00 7.47 -107.10
C ALA A 61 14.08 7.57 -108.34
N ASP A 62 13.06 6.71 -108.42
CA ASP A 62 12.01 6.81 -109.44
C ASP A 62 11.10 8.04 -109.25
N ASP A 63 10.26 8.31 -110.25
CA ASP A 63 9.26 9.39 -110.23
C ASP A 63 8.37 9.36 -108.98
N HIS A 64 8.05 8.15 -108.51
CA HIS A 64 7.27 7.95 -107.30
C HIS A 64 8.06 8.37 -106.06
N TYR A 65 9.33 8.00 -105.96
CA TYR A 65 10.22 8.44 -104.90
C TYR A 65 10.32 9.96 -104.87
N GLU A 66 10.52 10.62 -106.02
CA GLU A 66 10.64 12.08 -106.06
C GLU A 66 9.34 12.78 -105.64
N LYS A 67 8.19 12.33 -106.16
CA LYS A 67 6.87 12.91 -105.85
C LYS A 67 6.37 12.58 -104.45
N SER A 68 6.80 11.45 -103.87
CA SER A 68 6.35 11.02 -102.55
C SER A 68 7.04 11.74 -101.39
N ARG A 69 8.14 12.47 -101.62
CA ARG A 69 8.96 13.04 -100.54
C ARG A 69 8.20 14.07 -99.69
N VAL A 70 8.21 13.85 -98.39
CA VAL A 70 7.65 14.75 -97.38
C VAL A 70 8.72 15.05 -96.33
N THR A 71 8.85 16.31 -95.95
CA THR A 71 9.72 16.69 -94.82
C THR A 71 8.87 17.07 -93.63
N VAL A 72 8.98 16.27 -92.56
CA VAL A 72 8.30 16.51 -91.29
C VAL A 72 9.28 17.18 -90.32
N VAL A 73 8.78 18.13 -89.53
CA VAL A 73 9.53 18.68 -88.40
C VAL A 73 9.30 17.78 -87.19
N ASP A 74 10.37 17.14 -86.74
CA ASP A 74 10.41 16.43 -85.48
C ASP A 74 10.41 17.43 -84.31
N SER A 75 9.39 17.29 -83.48
CA SER A 75 9.19 18.08 -82.26
C SER A 75 9.37 17.23 -81.01
N SER A 76 9.87 15.99 -81.16
CA SER A 76 10.13 15.11 -80.04
C SER A 76 11.26 15.66 -79.16
N VAL A 77 11.03 15.65 -77.85
CA VAL A 77 12.02 16.12 -76.87
C VAL A 77 12.08 15.10 -75.73
N PRO A 78 13.01 14.13 -75.78
CA PRO A 78 13.13 13.07 -74.79
C PRO A 78 13.28 13.59 -73.36
N ASP A 79 14.01 14.69 -73.17
CA ASP A 79 14.24 15.30 -71.85
C ASP A 79 12.94 15.76 -71.18
N VAL A 80 11.96 16.23 -71.96
CA VAL A 80 10.64 16.64 -71.42
C VAL A 80 9.84 15.42 -70.96
N LEU A 81 9.94 14.29 -71.67
CA LEU A 81 9.29 13.04 -71.26
C LEU A 81 9.92 12.49 -69.97
N ALA A 82 11.25 12.49 -69.88
CA ALA A 82 11.97 12.10 -68.66
C ALA A 82 11.57 12.96 -67.45
N LEU A 83 11.48 14.28 -67.63
CA LEU A 83 11.01 15.19 -66.58
C LEU A 83 9.54 14.95 -66.18
N LEU A 84 8.67 14.54 -67.13
CA LEU A 84 7.29 14.18 -66.82
C LEU A 84 7.21 12.89 -66.01
N ASP A 85 8.02 11.88 -66.33
CA ASP A 85 8.15 10.63 -65.57
C ASP A 85 8.67 10.88 -64.15
N GLU A 86 9.72 11.70 -64.00
CA GLU A 86 10.24 12.11 -62.69
C GLU A 86 9.18 12.84 -61.85
N LEU A 87 8.44 13.77 -62.46
CA LEU A 87 7.40 14.52 -61.76
C LEU A 87 6.25 13.61 -61.30
N GLU A 88 5.89 12.60 -62.09
CA GLU A 88 4.89 11.60 -61.73
C GLU A 88 5.39 10.72 -60.57
N HIS A 89 6.66 10.30 -60.61
CA HIS A 89 7.30 9.60 -59.51
C HIS A 89 7.30 10.41 -58.20
N TYR A 90 7.66 11.69 -58.26
CA TYR A 90 7.66 12.57 -57.08
C TYR A 90 6.26 12.75 -56.49
N LYS A 91 5.23 12.93 -57.33
CA LYS A 91 3.84 13.00 -56.87
C LYS A 91 3.39 11.72 -56.16
N SER A 92 3.67 10.56 -56.75
CA SER A 92 3.38 9.26 -56.11
C SER A 92 4.11 9.10 -54.77
N ARG A 93 5.34 9.62 -54.65
CA ARG A 93 6.08 9.63 -53.38
C ARG A 93 5.43 10.57 -52.35
N GLU A 94 5.02 11.77 -52.76
CA GLU A 94 4.35 12.75 -51.89
C GLU A 94 3.04 12.19 -51.31
N GLU A 95 2.23 11.51 -52.14
CA GLU A 95 1.00 10.84 -51.71
C GLU A 95 1.27 9.75 -50.67
N ARG A 96 2.29 8.91 -50.88
CA ARG A 96 2.70 7.89 -49.91
C ARG A 96 3.19 8.50 -48.59
N VAL A 97 3.98 9.57 -48.65
CA VAL A 97 4.46 10.28 -47.45
C VAL A 97 3.28 10.89 -46.69
N THR A 98 2.34 11.50 -47.40
CA THR A 98 1.13 12.07 -46.78
C THR A 98 0.32 11.02 -46.05
N LYS A 99 0.10 9.86 -46.68
CA LYS A 99 -0.59 8.74 -46.04
C LYS A 99 0.17 8.24 -44.80
N LEU A 100 1.48 8.05 -44.91
CA LEU A 100 2.31 7.63 -43.78
C LEU A 100 2.23 8.61 -42.61
N VAL A 101 2.28 9.91 -42.87
CA VAL A 101 2.20 10.97 -41.85
C VAL A 101 0.83 10.93 -41.16
N LEU A 102 -0.25 10.78 -41.91
CA LEU A 102 -1.60 10.66 -41.34
C LEU A 102 -1.73 9.41 -40.47
N ASP A 103 -1.31 8.24 -40.97
CA ASP A 103 -1.34 6.99 -40.21
C ASP A 103 -0.50 7.11 -38.93
N ASN A 104 0.68 7.72 -39.01
CA ASN A 104 1.54 7.97 -37.85
C ASN A 104 0.87 8.92 -36.85
N SER A 105 0.23 10.00 -37.31
CA SER A 105 -0.52 10.92 -36.45
C SER A 105 -1.63 10.20 -35.68
N THR A 106 -2.42 9.35 -36.34
CA THR A 106 -3.47 8.59 -35.66
C THR A 106 -2.90 7.60 -34.62
N SER A 107 -1.72 7.04 -34.90
CA SER A 107 -1.01 6.19 -33.94
C SER A 107 -0.53 6.98 -32.72
N TRP A 108 0.00 8.19 -32.92
CA TRP A 108 0.41 9.06 -31.81
C TRP A 108 -0.78 9.47 -30.93
N ASP A 109 -1.90 9.85 -31.52
CA ASP A 109 -3.12 10.20 -30.77
C ASP A 109 -3.59 9.04 -29.87
N ALA A 110 -3.51 7.80 -30.38
CA ALA A 110 -3.85 6.61 -29.61
C ALA A 110 -2.86 6.36 -28.46
N LEU A 111 -1.57 6.64 -28.66
CA LEU A 111 -0.55 6.53 -27.60
C LEU A 111 -0.74 7.60 -26.52
N TYR A 112 -1.01 8.84 -26.90
CA TYR A 112 -1.27 9.93 -25.94
C TYR A 112 -2.48 9.64 -25.05
N LYS A 113 -3.58 9.14 -25.63
CA LYS A 113 -4.77 8.73 -24.83
C LYS A 113 -4.45 7.62 -23.83
N LYS A 114 -3.60 6.66 -24.21
CA LYS A 114 -3.17 5.60 -23.28
C LYS A 114 -2.26 6.15 -22.18
N LEU A 115 -1.39 7.10 -22.51
CA LEU A 115 -0.52 7.76 -21.54
C LEU A 115 -1.36 8.54 -20.52
N GLU A 116 -2.28 9.38 -20.96
CA GLU A 116 -3.18 10.15 -20.10
C GLU A 116 -4.02 9.25 -19.19
N ALA A 117 -4.54 8.14 -19.72
CA ALA A 117 -5.27 7.16 -18.93
C ALA A 117 -4.37 6.45 -17.90
N ALA A 118 -3.10 6.18 -18.23
CA ALA A 118 -2.14 5.58 -17.30
C ALA A 118 -1.74 6.56 -16.19
N GLU A 119 -1.49 7.82 -16.53
CA GLU A 119 -1.20 8.89 -15.57
C GLU A 119 -2.36 9.09 -14.59
N LYS A 120 -3.60 9.11 -15.09
CA LYS A 120 -4.79 9.18 -14.25
C LYS A 120 -4.88 8.00 -13.28
N ARG A 121 -4.65 6.77 -13.75
CA ARG A 121 -4.63 5.58 -12.88
C ARG A 121 -3.55 5.66 -11.81
N ILE A 122 -2.36 6.16 -12.15
CA ILE A 122 -1.27 6.35 -11.18
C ILE A 122 -1.67 7.38 -10.12
N ALA A 123 -2.30 8.49 -10.52
CA ALA A 123 -2.77 9.51 -9.59
C ALA A 123 -3.83 8.95 -8.61
N GLU A 124 -4.83 8.22 -9.12
CA GLU A 124 -5.87 7.57 -8.32
C GLU A 124 -5.27 6.53 -7.34
N GLN A 125 -4.31 5.73 -7.80
CA GLN A 125 -3.59 4.79 -6.93
C GLN A 125 -2.81 5.51 -5.83
N ARG A 126 -2.13 6.62 -6.17
CA ARG A 126 -1.39 7.42 -5.19
C ARG A 126 -2.31 7.96 -4.12
N GLU A 127 -3.46 8.53 -4.49
CA GLU A 127 -4.47 9.02 -3.55
C GLU A 127 -5.01 7.91 -2.65
N TYR A 128 -5.31 6.73 -3.22
CA TYR A 128 -5.74 5.57 -2.46
C TYR A 128 -4.70 5.15 -1.40
N TYR A 129 -3.44 4.98 -1.80
CA TYR A 129 -2.37 4.58 -0.87
C TYR A 129 -2.10 5.65 0.18
N GLU A 130 -2.17 6.93 -0.18
CA GLU A 130 -2.04 8.05 0.77
C GLU A 130 -3.16 8.02 1.82
N GLY A 131 -4.40 7.71 1.42
CA GLY A 131 -5.52 7.49 2.34
C GLY A 131 -5.34 6.30 3.28
N VAL A 132 -4.89 5.15 2.76
CA VAL A 132 -4.62 3.94 3.58
C VAL A 132 -3.50 4.20 4.60
N ILE A 133 -2.44 4.89 4.18
CA ILE A 133 -1.33 5.25 5.09
C ILE A 133 -1.81 6.22 6.17
N ALA A 134 -2.65 7.20 5.81
CA ALA A 134 -3.19 8.15 6.78
C ALA A 134 -4.09 7.47 7.83
N ASP A 135 -4.99 6.58 7.40
CA ASP A 135 -5.84 5.82 8.32
C ASP A 135 -5.03 4.87 9.21
N GLY A 136 -4.08 4.14 8.62
CA GLY A 136 -3.16 3.28 9.36
C GLY A 136 -2.35 4.04 10.41
N SER A 137 -1.81 5.22 10.04
CA SER A 137 -1.05 6.08 10.96
C SER A 137 -1.92 6.59 12.11
N LYS A 138 -3.19 6.94 11.82
CA LYS A 138 -4.13 7.37 12.86
C LYS A 138 -4.41 6.25 13.88
N ARG A 139 -4.62 5.01 13.39
CA ARG A 139 -4.85 3.86 14.26
C ARG A 139 -3.63 3.51 15.11
N ILE A 140 -2.43 3.60 14.56
CA ILE A 140 -1.19 3.43 15.31
C ILE A 140 -1.09 4.47 16.44
N ALA A 141 -1.29 5.76 16.12
CA ALA A 141 -1.22 6.84 17.12
C ALA A 141 -2.31 6.73 18.21
N GLU A 142 -3.45 6.11 17.92
CA GLU A 142 -4.47 5.79 18.92
C GLU A 142 -4.03 4.63 19.83
N LEU A 143 -3.50 3.56 19.24
CA LEU A 143 -2.97 2.42 19.99
C LEU A 143 -1.81 2.84 20.91
N GLU A 144 -0.85 3.61 20.40
CA GLU A 144 0.29 4.13 21.17
C GLU A 144 -0.18 4.98 22.37
N ARG A 145 -1.22 5.81 22.19
CA ARG A 145 -1.82 6.56 23.31
C ARG A 145 -2.47 5.64 24.33
N SER A 146 -3.24 4.65 23.88
CA SER A 146 -3.90 3.69 24.79
C SER A 146 -2.90 2.84 25.57
N GLU A 147 -1.80 2.43 24.93
CA GLU A 147 -0.73 1.65 25.56
C GLU A 147 0.01 2.48 26.60
N THR A 148 0.35 3.73 26.26
CA THR A 148 0.96 4.68 27.20
C THR A 148 0.05 4.92 28.41
N GLN A 149 -1.26 5.02 28.19
CA GLN A 149 -2.23 5.16 29.28
C GLN A 149 -2.24 3.92 30.18
N LEU A 150 -2.29 2.71 29.62
CA LEU A 150 -2.28 1.47 30.40
C LEU A 150 -0.98 1.30 31.20
N ILE A 151 0.17 1.72 30.65
CA ILE A 151 1.45 1.74 31.39
C ILE A 151 1.35 2.68 32.59
N ASN A 152 0.85 3.91 32.41
CA ASN A 152 0.69 4.86 33.50
C ASN A 152 -0.29 4.37 34.58
N GLU A 153 -1.39 3.75 34.17
CA GLU A 153 -2.38 3.15 35.07
C GLU A 153 -1.77 1.98 35.86
N ARG A 154 -1.03 1.10 35.18
CA ARG A 154 -0.30 -0.02 35.81
C ARG A 154 0.72 0.51 36.82
N ASP A 155 1.57 1.46 36.44
CA ASP A 155 2.62 2.00 37.31
C ASP A 155 2.01 2.69 38.54
N SER A 156 0.87 3.36 38.37
CA SER A 156 0.11 3.95 39.48
C SER A 156 -0.45 2.88 40.42
N ALA A 157 -1.01 1.80 39.86
CA ALA A 157 -1.52 0.67 40.65
C ALA A 157 -0.40 -0.07 41.39
N GLU A 158 0.74 -0.29 40.74
CA GLU A 158 1.93 -0.89 41.35
C GLU A 158 2.44 -0.02 42.51
N SER A 159 2.51 1.30 42.32
CA SER A 159 2.90 2.22 43.41
C SER A 159 1.93 2.14 44.59
N ALA A 160 0.62 2.14 44.34
CA ALA A 160 -0.39 2.04 45.40
C ALA A 160 -0.30 0.71 46.15
N LEU A 161 -0.06 -0.40 45.44
CA LEU A 161 0.10 -1.71 46.05
C LEU A 161 1.41 -1.83 46.83
N ASN A 162 2.51 -1.28 46.32
CA ASN A 162 3.78 -1.20 47.03
C ASN A 162 3.64 -0.46 48.36
N ASP A 163 2.94 0.68 48.36
CA ASP A 163 2.68 1.46 49.57
C ASP A 163 1.82 0.68 50.58
N ALA A 164 0.76 0.01 50.10
CA ALA A 164 -0.10 -0.83 50.94
C ALA A 164 0.67 -2.02 51.55
N TYR A 165 1.42 -2.74 50.72
CA TYR A 165 2.25 -3.87 51.17
C TYR A 165 3.29 -3.40 52.17
N LYS A 166 3.98 -2.29 51.92
CA LYS A 166 4.96 -1.71 52.84
C LYS A 166 4.34 -1.26 54.16
N ALA A 167 3.11 -0.74 54.14
CA ALA A 167 2.41 -0.35 55.37
C ALA A 167 2.10 -1.55 56.29
N VAL A 168 1.80 -2.71 55.71
CA VAL A 168 1.46 -3.93 56.46
C VAL A 168 2.72 -4.74 56.82
N MET A 169 3.61 -4.95 55.85
CA MET A 169 4.77 -5.85 55.98
C MET A 169 6.02 -5.12 56.49
N GLY A 170 6.05 -3.79 56.46
CA GLY A 170 7.19 -2.96 56.87
C GLY A 170 8.29 -2.79 55.81
N GLN A 171 8.22 -3.53 54.71
CA GLN A 171 9.14 -3.46 53.57
C GLN A 171 8.38 -3.47 52.26
N ALA A 172 8.96 -2.91 51.20
CA ALA A 172 8.37 -2.98 49.87
C ALA A 172 8.47 -4.43 49.33
N PRO A 173 7.50 -4.87 48.51
CA PRO A 173 7.56 -6.19 47.91
C PRO A 173 8.68 -6.26 46.87
N GLU A 174 9.31 -7.43 46.74
CA GLU A 174 10.28 -7.69 45.68
C GLU A 174 9.57 -8.38 44.51
N TRP A 175 9.16 -7.58 43.52
CA TRP A 175 8.54 -8.10 42.31
C TRP A 175 9.47 -9.07 41.59
N SER A 176 8.94 -10.25 41.25
CA SER A 176 9.68 -11.24 40.48
C SER A 176 8.71 -12.02 39.60
N ASN A 177 9.24 -12.77 38.64
CA ASN A 177 8.40 -13.61 37.78
C ASN A 177 7.63 -14.71 38.55
N TRP A 178 7.99 -14.96 39.82
CA TRP A 178 7.32 -15.92 40.70
C TRP A 178 6.51 -15.24 41.82
N PHE A 179 6.53 -13.90 41.89
CA PHE A 179 5.83 -13.12 42.89
C PHE A 179 4.97 -12.05 42.21
N SER A 180 3.68 -12.34 42.08
CA SER A 180 2.69 -11.50 41.42
C SER A 180 1.94 -10.59 42.41
N PHE A 181 1.11 -9.68 41.88
CA PHE A 181 0.22 -8.85 42.69
C PHE A 181 -0.73 -9.65 43.58
N GLU A 182 -1.19 -10.82 43.12
CA GLU A 182 -2.05 -11.73 43.89
C GLU A 182 -1.32 -12.25 45.12
N ASN A 183 -0.09 -12.74 44.95
CA ASN A 183 0.72 -13.22 46.08
C ASN A 183 0.95 -12.12 47.13
N ALA A 184 1.17 -10.87 46.70
CA ALA A 184 1.34 -9.75 47.60
C ALA A 184 0.06 -9.45 48.42
N ILE A 185 -1.11 -9.57 47.79
CA ILE A 185 -2.40 -9.37 48.46
C ILE A 185 -2.66 -10.51 49.45
N ASP A 186 -2.39 -11.76 49.06
CA ASP A 186 -2.57 -12.93 49.92
C ASP A 186 -1.70 -12.84 51.19
N GLU A 187 -0.45 -12.38 51.06
CA GLU A 187 0.43 -12.15 52.20
C GLU A 187 -0.07 -11.04 53.13
N ILE A 188 -0.56 -9.93 52.57
CA ILE A 188 -1.19 -8.84 53.33
C ILE A 188 -2.40 -9.37 54.11
N GLU A 189 -3.26 -10.15 53.47
CA GLU A 189 -4.46 -10.72 54.08
C GLU A 189 -4.09 -11.62 55.26
N LEU A 190 -3.13 -12.53 55.05
CA LEU A 190 -2.64 -13.44 56.09
C LEU A 190 -2.11 -12.69 57.32
N VAL A 191 -1.31 -11.65 57.12
CA VAL A 191 -0.77 -10.86 58.24
C VAL A 191 -1.87 -10.07 58.95
N CYS A 192 -2.80 -9.48 58.21
CA CYS A 192 -3.95 -8.78 58.79
C CYS A 192 -4.83 -9.70 59.63
N GLU A 193 -5.07 -10.94 59.17
CA GLU A 193 -5.81 -11.95 59.94
C GLU A 193 -5.09 -12.33 61.23
N LEU A 194 -3.77 -12.55 61.16
CA LEU A 194 -2.96 -12.90 62.32
C LEU A 194 -3.04 -11.81 63.41
N TRP A 195 -2.90 -10.54 63.02
CA TRP A 195 -2.99 -9.41 63.95
C TRP A 195 -4.39 -9.25 64.55
N ARG A 196 -5.44 -9.50 63.75
CA ARG A 196 -6.82 -9.48 64.24
C ARG A 196 -7.02 -10.54 65.33
N ASN A 197 -6.60 -11.77 65.06
CA ASN A 197 -6.69 -12.86 66.02
C ASN A 197 -5.90 -12.57 67.31
N GLN A 198 -4.67 -12.05 67.21
CA GLN A 198 -3.89 -11.64 68.38
C GLN A 198 -4.60 -10.55 69.20
N THR A 199 -5.26 -9.60 68.53
CA THR A 199 -6.00 -8.53 69.22
C THR A 199 -7.22 -9.10 69.96
N ASP A 200 -7.93 -10.04 69.33
CA ASP A 200 -9.06 -10.73 69.96
C ASP A 200 -8.64 -11.52 71.19
N ASP A 201 -7.50 -12.24 71.13
CA ASP A 201 -6.93 -12.94 72.29
C ASP A 201 -6.65 -11.98 73.45
N VAL A 202 -6.03 -10.81 73.17
CA VAL A 202 -5.77 -9.79 74.19
C VAL A 202 -7.06 -9.27 74.81
N ILE A 203 -8.11 -9.06 74.02
CA ILE A 203 -9.43 -8.64 74.51
C ILE A 203 -10.02 -9.72 75.42
N GLN A 204 -9.99 -10.99 75.00
CA GLN A 204 -10.48 -12.11 75.81
C GLN A 204 -9.70 -12.23 77.13
N PHE A 205 -8.37 -12.11 77.10
CA PHE A 205 -7.56 -12.14 78.32
C PHE A 205 -7.91 -10.99 79.27
N ARG A 206 -8.10 -9.77 78.76
CA ARG A 206 -8.52 -8.63 79.59
C ARG A 206 -9.88 -8.87 80.24
N GLN A 207 -10.85 -9.41 79.49
CA GLN A 207 -12.16 -9.77 80.03
C GLN A 207 -12.05 -10.83 81.13
N ARG A 208 -11.22 -11.87 80.90
CA ARG A 208 -11.02 -12.93 81.90
C ARG A 208 -10.33 -12.44 83.16
N ILE A 209 -9.33 -11.55 83.03
CA ILE A 209 -8.68 -10.90 84.18
C ILE A 209 -9.72 -10.11 84.98
N GLN A 210 -10.53 -9.28 84.32
CA GLN A 210 -11.58 -8.50 84.97
C GLN A 210 -12.63 -9.38 85.66
N GLU A 211 -13.04 -10.48 85.03
CA GLU A 211 -13.92 -11.48 85.65
C GLU A 211 -13.27 -12.05 86.92
N LEU A 212 -12.02 -12.49 86.86
CA LEU A 212 -11.30 -13.05 88.00
C LEU A 212 -11.10 -12.04 89.14
N GLU A 213 -10.80 -10.78 88.82
CA GLU A 213 -10.68 -9.67 89.79
C GLU A 213 -12.03 -9.26 90.42
N SER A 214 -13.15 -9.60 89.77
CA SER A 214 -14.49 -9.39 90.32
C SER A 214 -14.91 -10.52 91.28
N ARG A 215 -14.30 -11.70 91.18
CA ARG A 215 -14.64 -12.84 92.04
C ARG A 215 -14.28 -12.53 93.49
N THR A 216 -15.17 -12.94 94.38
CA THR A 216 -15.00 -12.83 95.82
C THR A 216 -14.82 -14.22 96.41
N VAL A 217 -13.81 -14.41 97.25
CA VAL A 217 -13.63 -15.63 98.04
C VAL A 217 -14.69 -15.66 99.13
N ASN A 218 -15.37 -16.79 99.28
CA ASN A 218 -16.35 -16.99 100.34
C ASN A 218 -15.70 -17.72 101.52
N LEU A 219 -15.36 -16.97 102.57
CA LEU A 219 -14.86 -17.50 103.83
C LEU A 219 -15.83 -17.08 104.94
N SER A 220 -16.59 -18.04 105.45
CA SER A 220 -17.58 -17.80 106.50
C SER A 220 -16.91 -17.30 107.77
N LYS A 221 -17.32 -16.13 108.27
CA LYS A 221 -16.90 -15.64 109.58
C LYS A 221 -17.87 -16.17 110.64
N LEU A 222 -17.39 -17.08 111.47
CA LEU A 222 -18.15 -17.67 112.58
C LEU A 222 -17.65 -17.09 113.90
N SER A 223 -18.59 -16.88 114.83
CA SER A 223 -18.28 -16.52 116.20
C SER A 223 -17.67 -17.70 116.97
N VAL A 224 -16.90 -17.39 118.02
CA VAL A 224 -16.32 -18.40 118.91
C VAL A 224 -17.40 -19.35 119.44
N GLY A 225 -18.59 -18.83 119.78
CA GLY A 225 -19.72 -19.64 120.23
C GLY A 225 -20.22 -20.64 119.20
N GLU A 226 -20.36 -20.23 117.93
CA GLU A 226 -20.76 -21.13 116.84
C GLU A 226 -19.72 -22.22 116.59
N VAL A 227 -18.43 -21.87 116.62
CA VAL A 227 -17.34 -22.83 116.45
C VAL A 227 -17.30 -23.81 117.62
N MET A 228 -17.47 -23.35 118.85
CA MET A 228 -17.57 -24.21 120.05
C MET A 228 -18.71 -25.22 119.92
N HIS A 229 -19.87 -24.80 119.41
CA HIS A 229 -21.00 -25.70 119.19
C HIS A 229 -20.70 -26.80 118.16
N MET A 230 -19.87 -26.53 117.15
CA MET A 230 -19.48 -27.51 116.14
C MET A 230 -18.28 -28.38 116.53
N SER A 231 -17.38 -27.87 117.39
CA SER A 231 -16.11 -28.51 117.72
C SER A 231 -16.09 -29.25 119.07
N GLY A 232 -17.24 -29.41 119.72
CA GLY A 232 -17.33 -30.11 121.01
C GLY A 232 -16.98 -29.26 122.24
N PHE A 233 -17.29 -27.95 122.21
CA PHE A 233 -17.20 -26.99 123.32
C PHE A 233 -15.80 -26.68 123.88
N SER A 234 -14.73 -27.04 123.16
CA SER A 234 -13.37 -26.56 123.49
C SER A 234 -13.23 -25.08 123.13
N ARG A 235 -13.07 -24.23 124.15
CA ARG A 235 -12.90 -22.78 123.98
C ARG A 235 -11.57 -22.43 123.32
N ASP A 236 -10.46 -23.01 123.80
CA ASP A 236 -9.12 -22.75 123.27
C ASP A 236 -9.00 -23.13 121.79
N TYR A 237 -9.65 -24.22 121.38
CA TYR A 237 -9.72 -24.61 119.97
C TYR A 237 -10.54 -23.61 119.14
N ALA A 238 -11.71 -23.20 119.64
CA ALA A 238 -12.59 -22.28 118.91
C ALA A 238 -11.97 -20.88 118.76
N GLU A 239 -11.31 -20.37 119.80
CA GLU A 239 -10.56 -19.11 119.73
C GLU A 239 -9.37 -19.21 118.76
N GLY A 240 -8.63 -20.33 118.78
CA GLY A 240 -7.55 -20.59 117.83
C GLY A 240 -8.03 -20.69 116.37
N TRP A 241 -9.17 -21.32 116.12
CA TRP A 241 -9.78 -21.40 114.80
C TRP A 241 -10.23 -20.01 114.30
N CYS A 242 -10.92 -19.23 115.14
CA CYS A 242 -11.35 -17.88 114.79
C CYS A 242 -10.15 -16.96 114.48
N ALA A 243 -9.10 -17.01 115.31
CA ALA A 243 -7.86 -16.26 115.08
C ALA A 243 -7.15 -16.69 113.78
N GLY A 244 -7.10 -18.00 113.50
CA GLY A 244 -6.55 -18.53 112.25
C GLY A 244 -7.37 -18.11 111.01
N ASN A 245 -8.69 -18.09 111.12
CA ASN A 245 -9.60 -17.67 110.06
C ASN A 245 -9.48 -16.15 109.80
N ASP A 246 -9.42 -15.33 110.84
CA ASP A 246 -9.19 -13.88 110.70
C ASP A 246 -7.81 -13.58 110.08
N ASN A 247 -6.77 -14.34 110.45
CA ASN A 247 -5.45 -14.23 109.82
C ASN A 247 -5.49 -14.64 108.33
N ALA A 248 -6.17 -15.74 107.99
CA ALA A 248 -6.34 -16.16 106.60
C ALA A 248 -7.09 -15.10 105.76
N ILE A 249 -8.16 -14.51 106.31
CA ILE A 249 -8.90 -13.42 105.64
C ILE A 249 -8.00 -12.18 105.46
N HIS A 250 -7.19 -11.84 106.46
CA HIS A 250 -6.23 -10.74 106.39
C HIS A 250 -5.20 -10.95 105.27
N GLU A 251 -4.56 -12.12 105.21
CA GLU A 251 -3.57 -12.44 104.19
C GLU A 251 -4.18 -12.44 102.78
N ILE A 252 -5.39 -12.99 102.61
CA ILE A 252 -6.10 -13.01 101.31
C ILE A 252 -6.42 -11.58 100.85
N ARG A 253 -6.88 -10.71 101.75
CA ARG A 253 -7.14 -9.29 101.44
C ARG A 253 -5.84 -8.54 101.14
N THR A 254 -4.76 -8.82 101.87
CA THR A 254 -3.44 -8.23 101.66
C THR A 254 -2.86 -8.61 100.29
N ALA A 255 -3.16 -9.82 99.81
CA ALA A 255 -2.86 -10.26 98.44
C ALA A 255 -3.76 -9.62 97.35
N GLY A 256 -4.67 -8.70 97.73
CA GLY A 256 -5.55 -7.97 96.80
C GLY A 256 -6.81 -8.74 96.39
N ILE A 257 -7.10 -9.90 97.01
CA ILE A 257 -8.25 -10.73 96.69
C ILE A 257 -9.44 -10.31 97.56
N LYS A 258 -10.60 -10.09 96.92
CA LYS A 258 -11.82 -9.73 97.63
C LYS A 258 -12.37 -10.94 98.39
N VAL A 259 -12.75 -10.76 99.65
CA VAL A 259 -13.43 -11.77 100.48
C VAL A 259 -14.83 -11.26 100.79
N LYS A 260 -15.86 -12.09 100.61
CA LYS A 260 -17.24 -11.75 101.00
C LYS A 260 -17.29 -11.39 102.48
N GLU A 261 -18.05 -10.35 102.81
CA GLU A 261 -18.31 -9.94 104.19
C GLU A 261 -19.23 -10.94 104.92
#